data_AF-L0DUQ3-F1
#
_entry.id   AF-L0DUQ3-F1
#
_cell.length_a   1.000
_cell.length_b   1.000
_cell.length_c   1.000
_cell.angle_alpha   90.00
_cell.angle_beta   90.00
_cell.angle_gamma   90.00
#
_symmetry.space_group_name_H-M   'P 1'
#
loop_
_entity.id
_entity.type
_entity.pdbx_description
1 polymer ?
#
loop_
_entity_poly.entity_id
_entity_poly.type
_entity_poly.pdbx_seq_one_letter_code
_entity_poly.pdbx_strand_id
1 'polypeptide(L)'
;MSDRRPSEEILNAFVDGEFSPEDRLGTLKTIAADEALSRDVCDLYQLKELVAMAYRADTLPAPDVRQCRTGERHPAAWLTAVAASLVALALGTIAVLEMTREQVLDGPQQVATAPDGTAATVPDAGERADQVLLHVTDVQIDDAEVLFDDIEFMFETAWLHGQDLEVQVVVHGNAMDLVRADLAPFPNRIRELVHTYPGLRITACGQSRARHERQEGRMIEFLPWVEEVESGVREAAQKQQQGWTYIRV
;
A
#
# COMPACT_ATOMS: atom_id res chain seq x y z
N MET A 1 27.95 -11.91 4.63
CA MET A 1 27.64 -12.16 3.20
C MET A 1 27.21 -10.85 2.58
N SER A 2 27.31 -10.66 1.26
CA SER A 2 26.85 -9.41 0.63
C SER A 2 25.32 -9.36 0.61
N ASP A 3 24.74 -8.39 1.33
CA ASP A 3 23.34 -8.02 1.14
C ASP A 3 23.15 -7.54 -0.30
N ARG A 4 22.35 -8.29 -1.06
CA ARG A 4 21.86 -7.83 -2.35
C ARG A 4 20.63 -6.98 -2.06
N ARG A 5 20.81 -5.66 -2.09
CA ARG A 5 19.71 -4.70 -2.21
C ARG A 5 18.76 -5.18 -3.33
N PRO A 6 17.44 -5.20 -3.11
CA PRO A 6 16.47 -5.57 -4.15
C PRO A 6 16.63 -4.70 -5.40
N SER A 7 16.31 -5.24 -6.58
CA SER A 7 16.30 -4.47 -7.82
C SER A 7 15.16 -3.45 -7.81
N GLU A 8 15.27 -2.38 -8.60
CA GLU A 8 14.21 -1.38 -8.75
C GLU A 8 12.90 -2.01 -9.27
N GLU A 9 12.99 -3.04 -10.13
CA GLU A 9 11.86 -3.84 -10.60
C GLU A 9 11.11 -4.51 -9.43
N ILE A 10 11.83 -5.09 -8.47
CA ILE A 10 11.27 -5.69 -7.25
C ILE A 10 10.62 -4.61 -6.36
N LEU A 11 11.24 -3.44 -6.22
CA LEU A 11 10.68 -2.35 -5.41
C LEU A 11 9.41 -1.76 -6.05
N ASN A 12 9.39 -1.57 -7.37
CA ASN A 12 8.22 -1.07 -8.08
C ASN A 12 7.08 -2.09 -8.03
N ALA A 13 7.30 -3.36 -8.35
CA ALA A 13 6.26 -4.38 -8.24
C ALA A 13 5.75 -4.57 -6.80
N PHE A 14 6.57 -4.32 -5.77
CA PHE A 14 6.13 -4.30 -4.36
C PHE A 14 5.20 -3.11 -4.07
N VAL A 15 5.54 -1.92 -4.56
CA VAL A 15 4.71 -0.69 -4.48
C VAL A 15 3.43 -0.83 -5.33
N ASP A 16 3.49 -1.63 -6.40
CA ASP A 16 2.37 -1.93 -7.29
C ASP A 16 1.47 -3.08 -6.85
N GLY A 17 1.90 -3.86 -5.85
CA GLY A 17 1.13 -4.98 -5.30
C GLY A 17 1.18 -6.24 -6.16
N GLU A 18 2.07 -6.31 -7.16
CA GLU A 18 2.19 -7.42 -8.11
C GLU A 18 3.04 -8.60 -7.57
N PHE A 19 3.14 -8.72 -6.24
CA PHE A 19 3.96 -9.75 -5.57
C PHE A 19 3.17 -11.02 -5.22
N SER A 20 3.84 -12.17 -5.28
CA SER A 20 3.36 -13.39 -4.62
C SER A 20 3.34 -13.18 -3.09
N PRO A 21 2.44 -13.84 -2.34
CA PRO A 21 2.39 -13.70 -0.88
C PRO A 21 3.70 -14.08 -0.18
N GLU A 22 4.41 -15.09 -0.70
CA GLU A 22 5.69 -15.57 -0.18
C GLU A 22 6.84 -14.58 -0.42
N ASP A 23 6.97 -14.06 -1.65
CA ASP A 23 8.02 -13.11 -2.01
C ASP A 23 7.80 -11.73 -1.37
N ARG A 24 6.54 -11.35 -1.11
CA ARG A 24 6.17 -10.08 -0.46
C ARG A 24 6.75 -10.01 0.95
N LEU A 25 6.65 -11.10 1.72
CA LEU A 25 7.18 -11.17 3.09
C LEU A 25 8.71 -11.09 3.12
N GLY A 26 9.40 -11.76 2.20
CA GLY A 26 10.87 -11.70 2.08
C GLY A 26 11.35 -10.30 1.70
N THR A 27 10.65 -9.66 0.75
CA THR A 27 10.95 -8.29 0.32
C THR A 27 10.70 -7.29 1.46
N LEU A 28 9.58 -7.41 2.18
CA LEU A 28 9.24 -6.55 3.31
C LEU A 28 10.26 -6.65 4.46
N LYS A 29 10.73 -7.86 4.80
CA LYS A 29 11.83 -8.05 5.78
C LYS A 29 13.12 -7.37 5.35
N THR A 30 13.42 -7.36 4.05
CA THR A 30 14.61 -6.69 3.49
C THR A 30 14.48 -5.17 3.52
N ILE A 31 13.30 -4.63 3.20
CA ILE A 31 13.00 -3.19 3.28
C ILE A 31 13.05 -2.71 4.73
N ALA A 32 12.42 -3.43 5.67
CA ALA A 32 12.37 -3.06 7.08
C ALA A 32 13.73 -3.09 7.80
N ALA A 33 14.72 -3.82 7.26
CA ALA A 33 16.07 -3.88 7.80
C ALA A 33 16.97 -2.70 7.37
N ASP A 34 16.58 -1.93 6.34
CA ASP A 34 17.35 -0.81 5.79
C ASP A 34 16.51 0.48 5.78
N GLU A 35 16.88 1.45 6.62
CA GLU A 35 16.18 2.74 6.73
C GLU A 35 16.24 3.57 5.43
N ALA A 36 17.32 3.46 4.65
CA ALA A 36 17.43 4.15 3.38
C ALA A 36 16.49 3.52 2.34
N LEU A 37 16.45 2.18 2.29
CA LEU A 37 15.53 1.46 1.42
C LEU A 37 14.06 1.68 1.80
N SER A 38 13.75 1.75 3.10
CA SER A 38 12.42 2.12 3.61
C SER A 38 12.01 3.54 3.19
N ARG A 39 12.96 4.50 3.17
CA ARG A 39 12.71 5.86 2.69
C ARG A 39 12.45 5.89 1.19
N ASP A 40 13.29 5.22 0.40
CA ASP A 40 13.13 5.11 -1.05
C ASP A 40 11.75 4.51 -1.42
N VAL A 41 11.29 3.48 -0.70
CA VAL A 41 9.95 2.87 -0.91
C VAL A 41 8.82 3.82 -0.49
N CYS A 42 8.96 4.58 0.60
CA CYS A 42 7.98 5.60 0.99
C CYS A 42 7.87 6.72 -0.06
N ASP A 43 8.97 7.12 -0.67
CA ASP A 43 9.00 8.14 -1.71
C ASP A 43 8.37 7.63 -3.02
N LEU A 44 8.57 6.35 -3.37
CA LEU A 44 7.88 5.69 -4.49
C LEU A 44 6.35 5.63 -4.28
N TYR A 45 5.88 5.25 -3.08
CA TYR A 45 4.45 5.28 -2.75
C TYR A 45 3.85 6.69 -2.84
N GLN A 46 4.54 7.71 -2.32
CA GLN A 46 4.10 9.11 -2.45
C GLN A 46 4.04 9.56 -3.91
N LEU A 47 5.05 9.23 -4.72
CA LEU A 47 5.08 9.56 -6.15
C LEU A 47 3.92 8.91 -6.89
N LYS A 48 3.64 7.63 -6.62
CA LYS A 48 2.52 6.89 -7.19
C LYS A 48 1.17 7.55 -6.86
N GLU A 49 0.94 7.90 -5.61
CA GLU A 49 -0.27 8.62 -5.18
C GLU A 49 -0.42 9.97 -5.88
N LEU A 50 0.66 10.75 -5.97
CA LEU A 50 0.65 12.05 -6.67
C LEU A 50 0.32 11.89 -8.16
N VAL A 51 0.86 10.86 -8.83
CA VAL A 51 0.55 10.55 -10.24
C VAL A 51 -0.90 10.10 -10.39
N ALA A 52 -1.39 9.21 -9.51
CA ALA A 52 -2.77 8.74 -9.52
C ALA A 52 -3.78 9.90 -9.29
N MET A 53 -3.43 10.88 -8.46
CA MET A 53 -4.23 12.10 -8.28
C MET A 53 -4.20 13.05 -9.48
N ALA A 54 -3.08 13.13 -10.20
CA ALA A 54 -2.95 13.98 -11.39
C ALA A 54 -3.73 13.42 -12.60
N TYR A 55 -3.71 12.09 -12.78
CA TYR A 55 -4.29 11.37 -13.94
C TYR A 55 -5.69 10.78 -13.68
N ARG A 56 -6.49 11.40 -12.82
CA ARG A 56 -7.86 10.95 -12.57
C ARG A 56 -8.76 11.16 -13.80
N ALA A 57 -9.72 10.26 -13.99
CA ALA A 57 -10.59 10.27 -15.17
C ALA A 57 -11.53 11.49 -15.24
N ASP A 58 -11.72 12.21 -14.12
CA ASP A 58 -12.49 13.45 -14.01
C ASP A 58 -11.66 14.73 -14.26
N THR A 59 -10.33 14.67 -14.12
CA THR A 59 -9.42 15.80 -14.42
C THR A 59 -8.94 15.81 -15.88
N LEU A 60 -8.99 14.66 -16.55
CA LEU A 60 -8.62 14.55 -17.96
C LEU A 60 -9.68 15.22 -18.87
N PRO A 61 -9.27 16.06 -19.84
CA PRO A 61 -10.20 16.59 -20.83
C PRO A 61 -10.82 15.43 -21.61
N ALA A 62 -12.15 15.47 -21.78
CA ALA A 62 -12.85 14.45 -22.55
C ALA A 62 -12.15 14.24 -23.91
N PRO A 63 -11.88 12.98 -24.31
CA PRO A 63 -11.16 12.74 -25.56
C PRO A 63 -11.91 13.41 -26.70
N ASP A 64 -11.19 14.22 -27.51
CA ASP A 64 -11.73 14.79 -28.74
C ASP A 64 -12.02 13.62 -29.68
N VAL A 65 -13.25 13.08 -29.61
CA VAL A 65 -13.76 12.05 -30.50
C VAL A 65 -13.98 12.68 -31.87
N ARG A 66 -12.86 13.02 -32.51
CA ARG A 66 -12.78 13.19 -33.95
C ARG A 66 -13.21 11.87 -34.53
N GLN A 67 -14.49 11.80 -34.86
CA GLN A 67 -15.03 10.75 -35.69
C GLN A 67 -14.10 10.64 -36.89
N CYS A 68 -13.37 9.52 -36.97
CA CYS A 68 -12.70 9.12 -38.19
C CYS A 68 -13.81 8.92 -39.22
N ARG A 69 -14.15 10.00 -39.93
CA ARG A 69 -14.81 9.91 -41.22
C ARG A 69 -14.05 8.86 -41.99
N THR A 70 -14.75 7.79 -42.35
CA THR A 70 -14.21 6.69 -43.14
C THR A 70 -13.84 7.24 -44.51
N GLY A 71 -12.63 7.79 -44.60
CA GLY A 71 -12.10 8.38 -45.81
C GLY A 71 -12.07 7.34 -46.91
N GLU A 72 -12.73 7.64 -48.01
CA GLU A 72 -12.79 6.77 -49.17
C GLU A 72 -11.36 6.44 -49.64
N ARG A 73 -11.05 5.15 -49.72
CA ARG A 73 -9.70 4.67 -50.01
C ARG A 73 -9.34 4.94 -51.47
N HIS A 74 -8.71 6.08 -51.75
CA HIS A 74 -8.11 6.35 -53.06
C HIS A 74 -6.84 5.48 -53.25
N PRO A 75 -6.80 4.55 -54.22
CA PRO A 75 -5.72 3.57 -54.35
C PRO A 75 -4.41 4.14 -54.95
N ALA A 76 -4.29 5.44 -55.15
CA ALA A 76 -3.16 6.09 -55.83
C ALA A 76 -2.02 6.53 -54.89
N ALA A 77 -2.20 6.47 -53.56
CA ALA A 77 -1.26 7.04 -52.58
C ALA A 77 -0.17 6.07 -52.05
N TRP A 78 -0.14 4.81 -52.51
CA TRP A 78 0.79 3.81 -51.97
C TRP A 78 2.24 3.94 -52.49
N LEU A 79 2.46 4.61 -53.63
CA LEU A 79 3.79 4.77 -54.24
C LEU A 79 4.60 5.96 -53.69
N THR A 80 3.97 6.93 -53.01
CA THR A 80 4.68 8.06 -52.39
C THR A 80 5.21 7.74 -50.99
N ALA A 81 4.67 6.73 -50.31
CA ALA A 81 5.08 6.33 -48.96
C ALA A 81 6.48 5.68 -48.90
N VAL A 82 6.95 5.07 -49.99
CA VAL A 82 8.26 4.39 -50.03
C VAL A 82 9.43 5.38 -50.12
N ALA A 83 9.23 6.55 -50.72
CA ALA A 83 10.29 7.54 -50.92
C ALA A 83 10.67 8.30 -49.64
N ALA A 84 9.72 8.57 -48.74
CA ALA A 84 9.96 9.34 -47.51
C ALA A 84 10.83 8.58 -46.49
N SER A 85 10.68 7.25 -46.42
CA SER A 85 11.37 6.40 -45.43
C SER A 85 12.88 6.34 -45.62
N LEU A 86 13.38 6.50 -46.85
CA LEU A 86 14.83 6.50 -47.14
C LEU A 86 15.52 7.82 -46.73
N VAL A 87 14.79 8.94 -46.73
CA VAL A 87 15.34 10.24 -46.32
C VAL A 87 15.49 10.34 -44.81
N ALA A 88 14.52 9.81 -44.04
CA ALA A 88 14.61 9.78 -42.58
C ALA A 88 15.78 8.92 -42.07
N LEU A 89 16.02 7.77 -42.72
CA LEU A 89 17.12 6.85 -42.37
C LEU A 89 18.52 7.43 -42.68
N ALA A 90 18.64 8.34 -43.65
CA ALA A 90 19.88 9.04 -43.97
C ALA A 90 20.20 10.21 -43.02
N LEU A 91 19.19 10.81 -42.39
CA LEU A 91 19.37 11.89 -41.42
C LEU A 91 19.61 11.37 -39.99
N GLY A 92 18.96 10.25 -39.61
CA GLY A 92 19.12 9.67 -38.27
C GLY A 92 20.53 9.16 -37.96
N THR A 93 21.27 8.67 -38.96
CA THR A 93 22.63 8.13 -38.77
C THR A 93 23.71 9.20 -38.54
N ILE A 94 23.45 10.45 -38.92
CA ILE A 94 24.39 11.57 -38.74
C ILE A 94 24.33 12.09 -37.30
N ALA A 95 23.15 12.11 -36.67
CA ALA A 95 22.98 12.59 -35.30
C ALA A 95 23.61 11.67 -34.22
N VAL A 96 23.63 10.35 -34.46
CA VAL A 96 24.15 9.36 -33.51
C VAL A 96 25.68 9.39 -33.38
N LEU A 97 26.40 9.84 -34.41
CA LEU A 97 27.87 9.87 -34.42
C LEU A 97 28.48 11.08 -33.68
N GLU A 98 27.75 12.19 -33.52
CA GLU A 98 28.22 13.36 -32.76
C GLU A 98 27.92 13.24 -31.25
N MET A 99 26.88 12.51 -30.86
CA MET A 99 26.46 12.39 -29.44
C MET A 99 27.36 11.47 -28.60
N THR A 100 28.24 10.66 -29.21
CA THR A 100 29.17 9.76 -28.50
C THR A 100 30.57 10.35 -28.28
N ARG A 101 30.78 11.65 -28.52
CA ARG A 101 32.12 12.28 -28.48
C ARG A 101 32.44 13.07 -27.19
N GLU A 102 31.43 13.42 -26.39
CA GLU A 102 31.55 14.40 -25.29
C GLU A 102 31.42 13.79 -23.86
N GLN A 103 31.63 12.47 -23.69
CA GLN A 103 31.63 11.82 -22.35
C GLN A 103 32.81 10.86 -22.11
N VAL A 104 34.04 11.29 -22.44
CA VAL A 104 35.27 10.66 -21.90
C VAL A 104 36.32 11.72 -21.58
N LEU A 105 36.10 12.52 -20.53
CA LEU A 105 37.17 13.14 -19.73
C LEU A 105 36.64 13.75 -18.41
N ASP A 106 36.52 12.95 -17.34
CA ASP A 106 37.27 13.21 -16.10
C ASP A 106 37.22 12.03 -15.11
N GLY A 107 38.19 11.97 -14.19
CA GLY A 107 38.43 10.83 -13.30
C GLY A 107 37.71 10.87 -11.94
N PRO A 108 37.86 9.82 -11.11
CA PRO A 108 37.21 9.72 -9.80
C PRO A 108 37.97 10.48 -8.70
N GLN A 109 37.25 11.14 -7.79
CA GLN A 109 37.79 11.57 -6.49
C GLN A 109 36.96 11.10 -5.30
N GLN A 110 37.65 10.54 -4.31
CA GLN A 110 37.12 10.16 -3.00
C GLN A 110 37.30 11.30 -1.99
N VAL A 111 36.20 11.71 -1.33
CA VAL A 111 36.10 12.55 -0.12
C VAL A 111 34.71 12.22 0.48
N ALA A 112 34.44 12.06 1.80
CA ALA A 112 35.23 12.28 3.02
C ALA A 112 34.97 11.18 4.09
N THR A 113 35.28 11.49 5.35
CA THR A 113 35.06 10.76 6.62
C THR A 113 33.73 11.07 7.33
N ALA A 114 33.31 10.15 8.23
CA ALA A 114 32.26 10.35 9.25
C ALA A 114 32.64 11.39 10.33
N PRO A 115 31.75 11.68 11.32
CA PRO A 115 31.81 10.88 12.56
C PRO A 115 30.45 10.54 13.23
N ASP A 116 30.52 9.49 14.05
CA ASP A 116 29.71 9.12 15.24
C ASP A 116 28.34 9.75 15.50
N GLY A 117 27.33 8.87 15.57
CA GLY A 117 26.02 9.11 16.17
C GLY A 117 25.48 7.83 16.81
N THR A 118 25.95 7.53 18.02
CA THR A 118 25.50 6.47 18.97
C THR A 118 24.38 5.53 18.52
N ALA A 119 24.71 4.24 18.34
CA ALA A 119 23.73 3.18 18.18
C ALA A 119 22.78 3.09 19.39
N ALA A 120 21.49 3.29 19.15
CA ALA A 120 20.45 2.87 20.08
C ALA A 120 20.21 1.37 19.89
N THR A 121 20.46 0.59 20.93
CA THR A 121 20.28 -0.87 20.93
C THR A 121 18.82 -1.24 20.71
N VAL A 122 18.52 -1.98 19.64
CA VAL A 122 17.26 -2.73 19.51
C VAL A 122 17.24 -3.79 20.61
N PRO A 123 16.26 -3.81 21.53
CA PRO A 123 16.14 -4.90 22.49
C PRO A 123 15.67 -6.16 21.78
N ASP A 124 16.52 -7.17 21.79
CA ASP A 124 16.12 -8.56 21.58
C ASP A 124 14.98 -8.91 22.55
N ALA A 125 13.87 -9.40 21.99
CA ALA A 125 12.71 -9.92 22.70
C ALA A 125 12.09 -10.99 21.77
N GLY A 126 12.11 -12.30 22.08
CA GLY A 126 12.12 -12.90 23.40
C GLY A 126 10.67 -13.20 23.81
N GLU A 127 10.17 -14.35 23.33
CA GLU A 127 8.92 -15.02 23.74
C GLU A 127 7.73 -14.08 24.05
N ARG A 128 7.44 -13.14 23.13
CA ARG A 128 6.22 -12.33 23.17
C ARG A 128 5.32 -12.71 22.00
N ALA A 129 4.02 -12.72 22.25
CA ALA A 129 3.03 -12.81 21.19
C ALA A 129 3.22 -11.68 20.19
N ASP A 130 3.10 -11.98 18.90
CA ASP A 130 3.09 -10.95 17.86
C ASP A 130 1.83 -10.09 18.07
N GLN A 131 2.02 -8.78 18.25
CA GLN A 131 0.95 -7.85 18.61
C GLN A 131 0.70 -6.88 17.47
N VAL A 132 -0.49 -6.94 16.86
CA VAL A 132 -0.86 -6.15 15.68
C VAL A 132 -2.14 -5.35 15.93
N LEU A 133 -2.11 -4.05 15.64
CA LEU A 133 -3.27 -3.19 15.63
C LEU A 133 -3.61 -2.77 14.20
N LEU A 134 -4.79 -3.17 13.74
CA LEU A 134 -5.35 -2.81 12.44
C LEU A 134 -6.30 -1.63 12.62
N HIS A 135 -5.95 -0.44 12.13
CA HIS A 135 -6.79 0.75 12.23
C HIS A 135 -7.54 0.98 10.92
N VAL A 136 -8.82 0.62 10.90
CA VAL A 136 -9.70 0.67 9.73
C VAL A 136 -10.44 2.00 9.71
N THR A 137 -10.21 2.81 8.68
CA THR A 137 -10.74 4.20 8.61
C THR A 137 -11.84 4.42 7.58
N ASP A 138 -11.74 3.75 6.44
CA ASP A 138 -12.75 3.68 5.38
C ASP A 138 -12.56 2.35 4.64
N VAL A 139 -13.64 1.72 4.17
CA VAL A 139 -13.60 0.35 3.63
C VAL A 139 -14.89 0.06 2.86
N GLN A 140 -14.80 -0.45 1.63
CA GLN A 140 -15.99 -0.92 0.90
C GLN A 140 -16.37 -2.34 1.35
N ILE A 141 -17.56 -2.81 0.94
CA ILE A 141 -18.03 -4.14 1.34
C ILE A 141 -17.09 -5.24 0.85
N ASP A 142 -16.65 -5.17 -0.41
CA ASP A 142 -15.74 -6.16 -0.99
C ASP A 142 -14.35 -6.14 -0.30
N ASP A 143 -13.82 -4.95 0.01
CA ASP A 143 -12.56 -4.78 0.76
C ASP A 143 -12.64 -5.32 2.20
N ALA A 144 -13.83 -5.25 2.82
CA ALA A 144 -14.05 -5.72 4.18
C ALA A 144 -14.06 -7.25 4.29
N GLU A 145 -14.52 -7.95 3.27
CA GLU A 145 -14.42 -9.42 3.21
C GLU A 145 -12.94 -9.85 3.12
N VAL A 146 -12.17 -9.21 2.23
CA VAL A 146 -10.71 -9.43 2.11
C VAL A 146 -9.98 -9.15 3.43
N LEU A 147 -10.30 -8.06 4.13
CA LEU A 147 -9.72 -7.76 5.44
C LEU A 147 -9.98 -8.87 6.48
N PHE A 148 -11.16 -9.49 6.45
CA PHE A 148 -11.49 -10.59 7.36
C PHE A 148 -10.75 -11.88 7.02
N ASP A 149 -10.52 -12.15 5.73
CA ASP A 149 -9.74 -13.29 5.26
C ASP A 149 -8.23 -13.10 5.54
N ASP A 150 -7.71 -11.87 5.38
CA ASP A 150 -6.33 -11.52 5.78
C ASP A 150 -6.11 -11.73 7.29
N ILE A 151 -7.07 -11.36 8.14
CA ILE A 151 -7.01 -11.61 9.59
C ILE A 151 -7.01 -13.11 9.90
N GLU A 152 -7.86 -13.89 9.23
CA GLU A 152 -7.89 -15.35 9.39
C GLU A 152 -6.54 -15.97 9.01
N PHE A 153 -5.99 -15.59 7.84
CA PHE A 153 -4.70 -16.05 7.35
C PHE A 153 -3.54 -15.69 8.28
N MET A 154 -3.56 -14.52 8.93
CA MET A 154 -2.57 -14.15 9.94
C MET A 154 -2.58 -15.12 11.14
N PHE A 155 -3.76 -15.48 11.65
CA PHE A 155 -3.88 -16.43 12.76
C PHE A 155 -3.51 -17.86 12.36
N GLU A 156 -3.92 -18.33 11.18
CA GLU A 156 -3.51 -19.65 10.66
C GLU A 156 -1.98 -19.74 10.52
N THR A 157 -1.35 -18.70 9.98
CA THR A 157 0.10 -18.62 9.82
C THR A 157 0.81 -18.63 11.18
N ALA A 158 0.37 -17.83 12.15
CA ALA A 158 0.93 -17.82 13.50
C ALA A 158 0.80 -19.20 14.18
N TRP A 159 -0.38 -19.84 14.07
CA TRP A 159 -0.62 -21.17 14.62
C TRP A 159 0.28 -22.24 14.01
N LEU A 160 0.47 -22.24 12.67
CA LEU A 160 1.39 -23.16 11.98
C LEU A 160 2.85 -22.99 12.41
N HIS A 161 3.26 -21.78 12.80
CA HIS A 161 4.59 -21.50 13.32
C HIS A 161 4.71 -21.65 14.84
N GLY A 162 3.63 -21.99 15.56
CA GLY A 162 3.62 -22.09 17.01
C GLY A 162 3.83 -20.75 17.73
N GLN A 163 3.45 -19.65 17.07
CA GLN A 163 3.52 -18.30 17.60
C GLN A 163 2.15 -17.89 18.18
N ASP A 164 2.16 -17.26 19.36
CA ASP A 164 0.98 -16.56 19.85
C ASP A 164 0.81 -15.25 19.06
N LEU A 165 -0.43 -14.92 18.68
CA LEU A 165 -0.78 -13.69 17.96
C LEU A 165 -1.93 -12.99 18.69
N GLU A 166 -1.80 -11.68 18.89
CA GLU A 166 -2.92 -10.80 19.26
C GLU A 166 -3.17 -9.79 18.13
N VAL A 167 -4.43 -9.73 17.68
CA VAL A 167 -4.88 -8.74 16.68
C VAL A 167 -5.97 -7.89 17.30
N GLN A 168 -5.79 -6.56 17.26
CA GLN A 168 -6.83 -5.61 17.66
C GLN A 168 -7.25 -4.77 16.45
N VAL A 169 -8.49 -4.96 16.00
CA VAL A 169 -9.09 -4.12 14.95
C VAL A 169 -9.73 -2.91 15.62
N VAL A 170 -9.30 -1.72 15.23
CA VAL A 170 -9.89 -0.44 15.67
C VAL A 170 -10.64 0.15 14.49
N VAL A 171 -11.97 0.14 14.58
CA VAL A 171 -12.87 0.68 13.57
C VAL A 171 -13.18 2.14 13.86
N HIS A 172 -12.97 3.00 12.87
CA HIS A 172 -13.09 4.45 12.97
C HIS A 172 -13.87 5.04 11.79
N GLY A 173 -14.43 6.23 11.96
CA GLY A 173 -14.85 7.07 10.83
C GLY A 173 -16.03 6.50 10.05
N ASN A 174 -15.83 6.23 8.74
CA ASN A 174 -16.87 5.68 7.87
C ASN A 174 -16.98 4.15 8.02
N ALA A 175 -15.87 3.47 8.31
CA ALA A 175 -15.84 2.02 8.50
C ALA A 175 -16.69 1.51 9.68
N MET A 176 -17.24 2.42 10.52
CA MET A 176 -18.19 2.11 11.59
C MET A 176 -19.38 1.26 11.13
N ASP A 177 -19.79 1.37 9.86
CA ASP A 177 -20.87 0.57 9.31
C ASP A 177 -20.57 -0.95 9.29
N LEU A 178 -19.29 -1.37 9.34
CA LEU A 178 -18.93 -2.79 9.50
C LEU A 178 -19.33 -3.41 10.84
N VAL A 179 -19.42 -2.60 11.91
CA VAL A 179 -19.60 -3.06 13.30
C VAL A 179 -20.94 -2.67 13.91
N ARG A 180 -21.77 -1.97 13.13
CA ARG A 180 -23.11 -1.52 13.50
C ARG A 180 -24.12 -2.66 13.40
N ALA A 181 -24.92 -2.86 14.43
CA ALA A 181 -25.94 -3.92 14.46
C ALA A 181 -27.02 -3.76 13.38
N ASP A 182 -27.22 -2.54 12.87
CA ASP A 182 -28.22 -2.20 11.86
C ASP A 182 -27.70 -2.18 10.41
N LEU A 183 -26.38 -2.13 10.19
CA LEU A 183 -25.76 -1.99 8.85
C LEU A 183 -24.65 -2.99 8.51
N ALA A 184 -24.11 -3.72 9.49
CA ALA A 184 -22.98 -4.63 9.27
C ALA A 184 -23.26 -5.63 8.13
N PRO A 185 -22.41 -5.70 7.09
CA PRO A 185 -22.62 -6.62 5.97
C PRO A 185 -22.35 -8.08 6.37
N PHE A 186 -21.38 -8.32 7.27
CA PHE A 186 -20.88 -9.67 7.60
C PHE A 186 -20.96 -10.04 9.11
N PRO A 187 -22.09 -9.83 9.82
CA PRO A 187 -22.16 -10.03 11.27
C PRO A 187 -21.93 -11.49 11.69
N ASN A 188 -22.18 -12.46 10.80
CA ASN A 188 -21.87 -13.87 11.07
C ASN A 188 -20.36 -14.14 11.04
N ARG A 189 -19.64 -13.63 10.03
CA ARG A 189 -18.20 -13.81 9.85
C ARG A 189 -17.41 -13.18 11.00
N ILE A 190 -17.77 -11.94 11.38
CA ILE A 190 -17.16 -11.22 12.51
C ILE A 190 -17.30 -12.03 13.81
N ARG A 191 -18.48 -12.61 14.07
CA ARG A 191 -18.72 -13.45 15.25
C ARG A 191 -17.89 -14.74 15.23
N GLU A 192 -17.81 -15.39 14.06
CA GLU A 192 -17.05 -16.61 13.87
C GLU A 192 -15.56 -16.35 14.13
N LEU A 193 -14.97 -15.32 13.54
CA LEU A 193 -13.57 -14.94 13.77
C LEU A 193 -13.27 -14.68 15.25
N VAL A 194 -14.11 -13.89 15.95
CA VAL A 194 -13.91 -13.57 17.37
C VAL A 194 -14.09 -14.79 18.29
N HIS A 195 -14.88 -15.80 17.88
CA HIS A 195 -15.00 -17.06 18.63
C HIS A 195 -13.89 -18.06 18.32
N THR A 196 -13.43 -18.12 17.07
CA THR A 196 -12.36 -19.04 16.62
C THR A 196 -10.99 -18.57 17.09
N TYR A 197 -10.75 -17.26 17.17
CA TYR A 197 -9.45 -16.67 17.50
C TYR A 197 -9.51 -15.84 18.79
N PRO A 198 -9.17 -16.41 19.97
CA PRO A 198 -9.19 -15.69 21.25
C PRO A 198 -8.25 -14.48 21.33
N GLY A 199 -7.24 -14.41 20.45
CA GLY A 199 -6.34 -13.26 20.31
C GLY A 199 -6.93 -12.10 19.49
N LEU A 200 -8.09 -12.28 18.85
CA LEU A 200 -8.76 -11.24 18.06
C LEU A 200 -9.71 -10.41 18.92
N ARG A 201 -9.52 -9.09 18.91
CA ARG A 201 -10.47 -8.12 19.47
C ARG A 201 -10.88 -7.12 18.41
N ILE A 202 -12.19 -6.89 18.29
CA ILE A 202 -12.74 -5.88 17.37
C ILE A 202 -13.36 -4.77 18.22
N THR A 203 -12.87 -3.56 18.01
CA THR A 203 -13.16 -2.39 18.82
C THR A 203 -13.67 -1.24 17.96
N ALA A 204 -14.68 -0.53 18.45
CA ALA A 204 -15.32 0.58 17.75
C ALA A 204 -15.06 1.90 18.46
N CYS A 205 -14.77 2.95 17.68
CA CYS A 205 -14.48 4.28 18.22
C CYS A 205 -15.76 5.00 18.70
N GLY A 206 -15.91 5.15 20.02
CA GLY A 206 -17.05 5.81 20.66
C GLY A 206 -17.19 7.30 20.30
N GLN A 207 -16.08 8.00 20.07
CA GLN A 207 -16.11 9.34 19.46
C GLN A 207 -16.72 9.35 18.05
N SER A 208 -16.45 8.32 17.24
CA SER A 208 -17.05 8.16 15.90
C SER A 208 -18.53 7.79 16.01
N ARG A 209 -18.92 6.90 16.94
CA ARG A 209 -20.33 6.61 17.26
C ARG A 209 -21.09 7.87 17.63
N ALA A 210 -20.63 8.61 18.64
CA ALA A 210 -21.28 9.83 19.09
C ALA A 210 -21.34 10.91 17.99
N ARG A 211 -20.43 10.92 17.02
CA ARG A 211 -20.52 11.79 15.83
C ARG A 211 -21.67 11.37 14.93
N HIS A 212 -21.75 10.08 14.57
CA HIS A 212 -22.83 9.55 13.72
C HIS A 212 -24.21 9.67 14.40
N GLU A 213 -24.33 9.37 15.70
CA GLU A 213 -25.57 9.52 16.47
C GLU A 213 -26.12 10.95 16.42
N ARG A 214 -25.24 11.97 16.49
CA ARG A 214 -25.62 13.39 16.34
C ARG A 214 -26.01 13.78 14.91
N GLN A 215 -25.47 13.08 13.90
CA GLN A 215 -25.75 13.34 12.48
C GLN A 215 -27.06 12.67 12.05
N GLU A 216 -27.31 11.44 12.51
CA GLU A 216 -28.52 10.67 12.20
C GLU A 216 -29.69 10.96 13.16
N GLY A 217 -29.43 11.58 14.33
CA GLY A 217 -30.45 11.92 15.31
C GLY A 217 -31.00 10.73 16.10
N ARG A 218 -30.26 9.62 16.16
CA ARG A 218 -30.65 8.35 16.80
C ARG A 218 -29.47 7.69 17.50
N MET A 219 -29.77 6.77 18.42
CA MET A 219 -28.75 5.89 19.02
C MET A 219 -28.25 4.88 17.99
N ILE A 220 -26.97 4.51 18.11
CA ILE A 220 -26.34 3.48 17.28
C ILE A 220 -25.88 2.34 18.21
N GLU A 221 -26.29 1.12 17.89
CA GLU A 221 -25.90 -0.09 18.61
C GLU A 221 -24.84 -0.86 17.81
N PHE A 222 -23.87 -1.44 18.51
CA PHE A 222 -22.85 -2.30 17.91
C PHE A 222 -23.23 -3.77 17.99
N LEU A 223 -22.57 -4.59 17.18
CA LEU A 223 -22.65 -6.04 17.30
C LEU A 223 -22.18 -6.50 18.71
N PRO A 224 -22.82 -7.51 19.33
CA PRO A 224 -22.53 -7.91 20.73
C PRO A 224 -21.09 -8.36 21.04
N TRP A 225 -20.30 -8.67 20.02
CA TRP A 225 -18.90 -9.11 20.10
C TRP A 225 -17.91 -7.99 19.67
N VAL A 226 -18.38 -6.75 19.60
CA VAL A 226 -17.56 -5.55 19.35
C VAL A 226 -17.53 -4.71 20.62
N GLU A 227 -16.32 -4.40 21.09
CA GLU A 227 -16.11 -3.57 22.28
C GLU A 227 -16.07 -2.08 21.90
N GLU A 228 -16.49 -1.19 22.79
CA GLU A 228 -16.39 0.27 22.57
C GLU A 228 -15.13 0.82 23.26
N VAL A 229 -14.28 1.50 22.49
CA VAL A 229 -13.16 2.31 23.01
C VAL A 229 -13.48 3.79 22.85
N GLU A 230 -13.19 4.61 23.86
CA GLU A 230 -13.57 6.04 23.85
C GLU A 230 -13.02 6.79 22.62
N SER A 231 -11.78 6.49 22.19
CA SER A 231 -11.17 7.08 21.00
C SER A 231 -10.18 6.11 20.36
N GLY A 232 -10.47 5.69 19.11
CA GLY A 232 -9.62 4.75 18.37
C GLY A 232 -8.20 5.27 18.10
N VAL A 233 -8.03 6.58 17.89
CA VAL A 233 -6.69 7.18 17.71
C VAL A 233 -5.87 7.12 19.00
N ARG A 234 -6.51 7.31 20.15
CA ARG A 234 -5.84 7.21 21.46
C ARG A 234 -5.49 5.77 21.82
N GLU A 235 -6.38 4.84 21.47
CA GLU A 235 -6.14 3.39 21.59
C GLU A 235 -4.92 2.97 20.74
N ALA A 236 -4.91 3.34 19.45
CA ALA A 236 -3.80 3.07 18.55
C ALA A 236 -2.46 3.66 19.04
N ALA A 237 -2.47 4.90 19.54
CA ALA A 237 -1.27 5.53 20.09
C ALA A 237 -0.78 4.84 21.39
N GLN A 238 -1.69 4.41 22.27
CA GLN A 238 -1.34 3.66 23.48
C GLN A 238 -0.77 2.28 23.14
N LYS A 239 -1.34 1.59 22.16
CA LYS A 239 -0.90 0.25 21.72
C LYS A 239 0.48 0.31 21.07
N GLN A 240 0.74 1.30 20.22
CA GLN A 240 2.10 1.55 19.68
C GLN A 240 3.12 1.78 20.80
N GLN A 241 2.77 2.55 21.85
CA GLN A 241 3.65 2.74 23.03
C GLN A 241 3.86 1.45 23.84
N GLN A 242 2.94 0.48 23.75
CA GLN A 242 3.07 -0.85 24.33
C GLN A 242 3.89 -1.82 23.46
N GLY A 243 4.33 -1.39 22.26
CA GLY A 243 5.10 -2.21 21.31
C GLY A 243 4.28 -2.90 20.23
N TRP A 244 2.99 -2.56 20.08
CA TRP A 244 2.14 -3.14 19.03
C TRP A 244 2.54 -2.61 17.64
N THR A 245 2.61 -3.51 16.67
CA THR A 245 2.74 -3.17 15.25
C THR A 245 1.48 -2.49 14.77
N TYR A 246 1.58 -1.24 14.32
CA TYR A 246 0.44 -0.49 13.81
C TYR A 246 0.38 -0.58 12.28
N ILE A 247 -0.77 -1.03 11.78
CA ILE A 247 -1.10 -1.05 10.36
C ILE A 247 -2.38 -0.23 10.17
N ARG A 248 -2.38 0.69 9.22
CA ARG A 248 -3.59 1.40 8.81
C ARG A 248 -4.20 0.72 7.59
N VAL A 249 -5.52 0.58 7.61
CA VAL A 249 -6.37 0.15 6.50
C VAL A 249 -7.30 1.32 6.15
#